data_AF-A0A9P5SXR0-F1
#
_entry.id   AF-A0A9P5SXR0-F1
#
_cell.length_a   1.000
_cell.length_b   1.000
_cell.length_c   1.000
_cell.angle_alpha   90.00
_cell.angle_beta   90.00
_cell.angle_gamma   90.00
#
_symmetry.space_group_name_H-M   'P 1'
#
loop_
_entity.id
_entity.type
_entity.pdbx_description
1 polymer ?
#
loop_
_entity_poly.entity_id
_entity_poly.type
_entity_poly.pdbx_seq_one_letter_code
_entity_poly.pdbx_strand_id
1 'polypeptide(L)' 'MATLSLQHTLPKLPVPALEETLAKYLHSIEPLATPEELERSKALAKDFLKPGGLGRTLQQRLLDVDRAAPDNWLDDTWWI' A
#
# COMPACT_ATOMS: atom_id res chain seq x y z
N MET A 1 -27.17 5.50 24.79
CA MET A 1 -26.01 4.87 24.13
C MET A 1 -24.99 5.97 23.87
N ALA A 2 -23.71 5.73 24.17
CA ALA A 2 -22.65 6.69 23.84
C ALA A 2 -22.30 6.58 22.35
N THR A 3 -22.09 7.71 21.69
CA THR A 3 -21.85 7.82 20.23
C THR A 3 -20.69 6.95 19.73
N LEU A 4 -19.65 6.73 20.57
CA LEU A 4 -18.44 5.97 20.20
C LEU A 4 -18.40 4.53 20.73
N SER A 5 -19.52 4.03 21.26
CA SER A 5 -19.57 2.72 21.91
C SER A 5 -19.19 1.54 20.99
N LEU A 6 -19.25 1.69 19.67
CA LEU A 6 -18.89 0.66 18.69
C LEU A 6 -17.51 0.84 18.06
N GLN A 7 -16.74 1.88 18.42
CA GLN A 7 -15.46 2.18 17.76
C GLN A 7 -14.47 1.00 17.85
N HIS A 8 -14.44 0.32 18.99
CA HIS A 8 -13.59 -0.84 19.24
C HIS A 8 -13.96 -2.08 18.40
N THR A 9 -15.09 -2.08 17.70
CA THR A 9 -15.54 -3.19 16.84
C THR A 9 -15.11 -3.04 15.38
N LEU A 10 -14.58 -1.87 15.00
CA LEU A 10 -14.15 -1.62 13.64
C LEU A 10 -12.82 -2.35 13.36
N PRO A 11 -12.68 -3.01 12.19
CA PRO A 11 -11.43 -3.62 11.82
C PRO A 11 -10.37 -2.55 11.55
N LYS A 12 -9.11 -2.88 11.83
CA LYS A 12 -7.96 -2.06 11.41
C LYS A 12 -7.86 -1.99 9.90
N LEU A 13 -7.29 -0.89 9.40
CA LEU A 13 -7.03 -0.70 7.98
C LEU A 13 -6.02 -1.76 7.50
N PRO A 14 -6.38 -2.69 6.61
CA PRO A 14 -5.44 -3.71 6.15
C PRO A 14 -4.38 -3.11 5.22
N VAL A 15 -3.17 -3.65 5.29
CA VAL A 15 -2.12 -3.39 4.29
C VAL A 15 -2.34 -4.33 3.09
N PRO A 16 -2.64 -3.81 1.88
CA PRO A 16 -2.84 -4.65 0.70
C PRO A 16 -1.54 -5.32 0.24
N ALA A 17 -1.66 -6.42 -0.51
CA ALA A 17 -0.51 -7.07 -1.11
C ALA A 17 0.21 -6.13 -2.08
N LEU A 18 1.55 -6.21 -2.11
CA LEU A 18 2.36 -5.33 -2.94
C LEU A 18 2.08 -5.54 -4.43
N GLU A 19 1.93 -6.79 -4.84
CA GLU A 19 1.61 -7.19 -6.22
C GLU A 19 0.26 -6.64 -6.66
N GLU A 20 -0.76 -6.75 -5.81
CA GLU A 20 -2.11 -6.23 -6.09
C GLU A 20 -2.09 -4.70 -6.21
N THR A 21 -1.36 -4.04 -5.31
CA THR A 21 -1.22 -2.58 -5.30
C THR A 21 -0.56 -2.08 -6.57
N LEU A 22 0.52 -2.73 -7.02
CA LEU A 22 1.22 -2.36 -8.25
C LEU A 22 0.39 -2.66 -9.51
N ALA A 23 -0.37 -3.75 -9.52
CA ALA A 23 -1.28 -4.05 -10.62
C ALA A 23 -2.36 -2.95 -10.76
N LYS A 24 -2.97 -2.53 -9.63
CA LYS A 24 -3.92 -1.42 -9.61
C LYS A 24 -3.27 -0.11 -10.04
N TYR A 25 -2.07 0.19 -9.56
CA TYR A 25 -1.31 1.37 -9.96
C TYR A 25 -1.10 1.42 -11.49
N LEU A 26 -0.61 0.35 -12.09
CA LEU A 26 -0.37 0.28 -13.54
C LEU A 26 -1.67 0.46 -14.33
N HIS A 27 -2.76 -0.14 -13.87
CA HIS A 27 -4.08 0.03 -14.50
C HIS A 27 -4.60 1.46 -14.39
N SER A 28 -4.40 2.13 -13.25
CA SER A 28 -4.84 3.52 -13.05
C SER A 28 -4.06 4.53 -13.90
N ILE A 29 -2.79 4.29 -14.18
CA ILE A 29 -1.96 5.20 -14.99
C ILE A 29 -2.06 4.93 -16.50
N GLU A 30 -2.51 3.75 -16.91
CA GLU A 30 -2.65 3.36 -18.31
C GLU A 30 -3.38 4.39 -19.20
N PRO A 31 -4.54 4.97 -18.81
CA PRO A 31 -5.22 5.97 -19.64
C PRO A 31 -4.56 7.36 -19.60
N LEU A 32 -3.59 7.58 -18.70
CA LEU A 32 -2.92 8.87 -18.48
C LEU A 32 -1.52 8.92 -19.09
N ALA A 33 -0.88 7.77 -19.27
CA ALA A 33 0.48 7.64 -19.73
C ALA A 33 0.57 7.39 -21.24
N THR A 34 1.63 7.88 -21.87
CA THR A 34 2.00 7.43 -23.20
C THR A 34 2.44 5.95 -23.19
N PRO A 35 2.43 5.24 -24.33
CA PRO A 35 2.88 3.85 -24.40
C PRO A 35 4.31 3.65 -23.85
N GLU A 36 5.22 4.59 -24.11
CA GLU A 36 6.62 4.53 -23.68
C GLU A 36 6.75 4.70 -22.16
N GLU A 37 5.99 5.64 -21.57
CA GLU A 37 5.94 5.85 -20.13
C GLU A 37 5.31 4.67 -19.39
N LEU A 38 4.27 4.07 -19.98
CA LEU A 38 3.62 2.89 -19.43
C LEU A 38 4.57 1.69 -19.41
N GLU A 39 5.29 1.42 -20.50
CA GLU A 39 6.28 0.34 -20.56
C GLU A 39 7.44 0.56 -19.58
N ARG A 40 7.92 1.80 -19.44
CA ARG A 40 8.90 2.15 -18.41
C ARG A 40 8.35 1.89 -17.00
N SER A 41 7.11 2.26 -16.73
CA SER A 41 6.46 2.06 -15.43
C SER A 41 6.29 0.57 -15.11
N LYS A 42 5.92 -0.26 -16.10
CA LYS A 42 5.87 -1.73 -15.96
C LYS A 42 7.23 -2.32 -15.62
N ALA A 43 8.31 -1.87 -16.28
CA ALA A 43 9.66 -2.32 -15.99
C ALA A 43 10.09 -1.98 -14.56
N LEU A 44 9.83 -0.74 -14.11
CA LEU A 44 10.11 -0.31 -12.74
C LEU A 44 9.30 -1.09 -11.70
N ALA A 45 8.00 -1.31 -11.94
CA ALA A 45 7.15 -2.11 -11.05
C ALA A 45 7.65 -3.55 -10.93
N LYS A 46 8.09 -4.15 -12.04
CA LYS A 46 8.70 -5.49 -12.04
C LYS A 46 9.98 -5.52 -11.22
N ASP A 47 10.85 -4.52 -11.37
CA ASP A 47 12.09 -4.42 -10.61
C ASP A 47 11.85 -4.22 -9.11
N PHE A 48 10.84 -3.42 -8.77
CA PHE A 48 10.42 -3.20 -7.38
C PHE A 48 9.88 -4.47 -6.71
N LEU A 49 9.22 -5.35 -7.49
CA LEU A 49 8.67 -6.64 -7.03
C LEU A 49 9.68 -7.79 -6.96
N LYS A 50 10.87 -7.66 -7.55
CA LYS A 50 11.85 -8.75 -7.59
C LYS A 50 12.15 -9.30 -6.20
N PRO A 51 12.51 -10.60 -6.08
CA PRO A 51 13.12 -11.12 -4.86
C PRO A 51 14.35 -10.29 -4.49
N GLY A 52 14.41 -9.81 -3.23
CA GLY A 52 15.45 -8.87 -2.78
C GLY A 52 15.30 -7.43 -3.29
N GLY A 53 14.25 -7.13 -4.06
CA GLY A 53 13.90 -5.78 -4.50
C GLY A 53 13.45 -4.90 -3.34
N LEU A 54 13.61 -3.59 -3.52
CA LEU A 54 13.29 -2.61 -2.48
C LEU A 54 11.82 -2.68 -2.03
N GLY A 55 10.89 -2.99 -2.95
CA GLY A 55 9.47 -3.02 -2.64
C GLY A 55 9.10 -4.04 -1.57
N ARG A 56 9.70 -5.23 -1.58
CA ARG A 56 9.43 -6.25 -0.55
C ARG A 56 9.95 -5.84 0.81
N THR A 57 11.14 -5.21 0.86
CA THR A 57 11.70 -4.68 2.10
C THR A 57 10.81 -3.57 2.68
N LEU A 58 10.31 -2.68 1.84
CA LEU A 58 9.41 -1.60 2.26
C LEU A 58 8.06 -2.15 2.70
N GLN A 59 7.50 -3.13 1.98
CA GLN A 59 6.25 -3.80 2.36
C GLN A 59 6.37 -4.47 3.73
N GLN A 60 7.50 -5.13 4.01
CA GLN A 60 7.73 -5.76 5.30
C GLN A 60 7.77 -4.72 6.43
N ARG A 61 8.46 -3.59 6.22
CA ARG A 61 8.49 -2.48 7.18
C ARG A 61 7.11 -1.87 7.39
N LEU A 62 6.30 -1.75 6.33
CA LEU A 62 4.92 -1.28 6.42
C LEU A 62 4.06 -2.22 7.28
N LEU A 63 4.22 -3.54 7.11
CA LEU A 63 3.57 -4.54 7.96
C LEU A 63 4.05 -4.49 9.42
N ASP A 64 5.30 -4.10 9.67
CA ASP A 64 5.79 -3.89 11.03
C ASP A 64 5.14 -2.65 11.66
N VAL A 65 4.97 -1.57 10.90
CA VAL A 65 4.24 -0.36 11.35
C VAL A 65 2.77 -0.69 11.64
N ASP A 66 2.10 -1.45 10.77
CA ASP A 66 0.70 -1.88 10.99
C ASP A 66 0.52 -2.69 12.27
N ARG A 67 1.46 -3.59 12.57
CA ARG A 67 1.45 -4.34 13.82
C ARG A 67 1.66 -3.48 15.07
N ALA A 68 2.43 -2.40 14.94
CA ALA A 68 2.75 -1.51 16.05
C ALA A 68 1.67 -0.43 16.27
N ALA A 69 0.93 -0.05 15.24
CA ALA A 69 -0.07 1.01 15.32
C ALA A 69 -1.28 0.58 16.16
N PRO A 70 -1.73 1.40 17.13
CA PRO A 70 -2.86 1.06 18.00
C PRO A 70 -4.18 0.98 17.24
N ASP A 71 -4.46 1.93 16.33
CA ASP A 71 -5.76 2.07 15.69
C ASP A 71 -5.67 2.09 14.15
N ASN A 72 -4.78 2.90 13.58
CA ASN A 72 -4.62 3.04 12.14
C ASN A 72 -3.17 3.35 11.76
N TRP A 73 -2.52 2.43 11.05
CA TRP A 73 -1.12 2.59 10.63
C TRP A 73 -0.86 3.81 9.74
N LEU A 74 -1.86 4.25 8.98
CA LEU A 74 -1.73 5.38 8.06
C LEU A 74 -1.84 6.71 8.80
N ASP A 75 -2.88 6.85 9.62
CA ASP A 75 -3.14 8.09 10.37
C ASP A 75 -2.13 8.26 11.51
N ASP A 76 -1.82 7.19 12.26
CA ASP A 76 -0.94 7.26 13.44
C ASP A 76 0.53 7.59 13.08
N THR A 77 0.93 7.43 11.81
CA THR A 77 2.33 7.52 11.38
C THR A 77 2.60 8.57 10.29
N TRP A 78 1.71 8.77 9.32
CA TRP A 78 2.05 9.52 8.10
C TRP A 78 1.06 10.58 7.63
N TRP A 79 -0.25 10.39 7.81
CA TRP A 79 -1.23 11.21 7.11
C TRP A 79 -1.55 12.54 7.79
N ILE A 80 -1.66 12.59 9.12
CA ILE A 80 -2.13 13.76 9.90
C ILE A 80 -1.27 13.99 11.15
#